data_AF-A0A2H0MVQ9-F1
#
_entry.id   AF-A0A2H0MVQ9-F1
#
_cell.length_a   1.000
_cell.length_b   1.000
_cell.length_c   1.000
_cell.angle_alpha   90.00
_cell.angle_beta   90.00
_cell.angle_gamma   90.00
#
_symmetry.space_group_name_H-M   'P 1'
#
loop_
_entity.id
_entity.type
_entity.pdbx_description
1 polymer ?
#
loop_
_entity_poly.entity_id
_entity_poly.type
_entity_poly.pdbx_seq_one_letter_code
_entity_poly.pdbx_strand_id
1 'polypeptide(L)'
;MTSIAPWKKNTGLILKLLILADFVGLFFIYLRTEFHLDIFPFLGNRLNTLLALVLIKTFILGRVLPDWGDRWMARLDNWVSTVPKRYYLLAGLLGTEVFLEIMWFLYPENFMWNLNAEKGYGTHFSTIQLYVVGLTVLLCARLEGKDAEFKAKAPWYLLASMYFFIGIDDCIGIHENFIKWSQSIAPKANAFHFIHEWLWFYGPFIAAMVVFLVWFFLKRFKETPGALIVNFLALTLWIGVLTLEGLAKNVVDPTGLDESRILIGMEEGFEMVGATLFLFGYGQYLIHARRKKQ
;
A
#
# COMPACT_ATOMS: atom_id res chain seq x y z
N MET A 1 -23.12 29.95 20.53
CA MET A 1 -22.46 28.69 20.94
C MET A 1 -23.40 27.55 20.61
N THR A 2 -23.15 26.83 19.52
CA THR A 2 -24.00 25.70 19.10
C THR A 2 -23.67 24.48 19.95
N SER A 3 -24.64 24.04 20.76
CA SER A 3 -24.59 22.81 21.55
C SER A 3 -24.25 21.62 20.64
N ILE A 4 -23.11 20.98 20.89
CA ILE A 4 -22.71 19.77 20.17
C ILE A 4 -23.67 18.65 20.59
N ALA A 5 -24.37 18.06 19.62
CA ALA A 5 -25.34 17.01 19.87
C ALA A 5 -24.70 15.86 20.71
N PRO A 6 -25.35 15.38 21.79
CA PRO A 6 -24.77 14.43 22.75
C PRO A 6 -24.15 13.17 22.12
N TRP A 7 -24.70 12.72 20.99
CA TRP A 7 -24.21 11.56 20.26
C TRP A 7 -22.80 11.75 19.67
N LYS A 8 -22.39 12.99 19.31
CA LYS A 8 -21.03 13.30 18.83
C LYS A 8 -19.95 13.11 19.90
N LYS A 9 -20.29 13.26 21.20
CA LYS A 9 -19.34 13.05 22.31
C LYS A 9 -19.11 11.56 22.57
N ASN A 10 -20.17 10.76 22.49
CA ASN A 10 -20.12 9.31 22.73
C ASN A 10 -19.50 8.53 21.56
N THR A 11 -19.71 8.97 20.31
CA THR A 11 -19.08 8.35 19.13
C THR A 11 -17.56 8.41 19.17
N GLY A 12 -16.97 9.49 19.70
CA GLY A 12 -15.52 9.59 19.86
C GLY A 12 -14.94 8.61 20.89
N LEU A 13 -15.70 8.28 21.94
CA LEU A 13 -15.31 7.28 22.93
C LEU A 13 -15.43 5.86 22.36
N ILE A 14 -16.59 5.56 21.75
CA ILE A 14 -16.84 4.27 21.07
C ILE A 14 -15.75 3.99 20.05
N LEU A 15 -15.33 5.02 19.30
CA LEU A 15 -14.25 4.92 18.34
C LEU A 15 -12.90 4.55 18.98
N LYS A 16 -12.51 5.24 20.06
CA LYS A 16 -11.26 4.93 20.75
C LYS A 16 -11.26 3.50 21.28
N LEU A 17 -12.42 3.04 21.76
CA LEU A 17 -12.60 1.66 22.23
C LEU A 17 -12.51 0.64 21.09
N LEU A 18 -13.07 0.94 19.91
CA LEU A 18 -12.97 0.06 18.73
C LEU A 18 -11.54 -0.02 18.19
N ILE A 19 -10.86 1.12 18.03
CA ILE A 19 -9.44 1.15 17.63
C ILE A 19 -8.58 0.40 18.65
N LEU A 20 -8.82 0.63 19.95
CA LEU A 20 -8.11 -0.08 21.01
C LEU A 20 -8.39 -1.59 20.95
N ALA A 21 -9.63 -2.01 20.75
CA ALA A 21 -9.98 -3.42 20.61
C ALA A 21 -9.29 -4.06 19.40
N ASP A 22 -9.19 -3.34 18.28
CA ASP A 22 -8.47 -3.81 17.09
C ASP A 22 -6.95 -3.90 17.34
N PHE A 23 -6.33 -2.91 18.01
CA PHE A 23 -4.91 -2.98 18.43
C PHE A 23 -4.65 -4.12 19.42
N VAL A 24 -5.57 -4.33 20.36
CA VAL A 24 -5.52 -5.45 21.31
C VAL A 24 -5.65 -6.78 20.56
N GLY A 25 -6.53 -6.86 19.56
CA GLY A 25 -6.63 -8.01 18.66
C GLY A 25 -5.33 -8.28 17.92
N LEU A 26 -4.76 -7.27 17.25
CA LEU A 26 -3.46 -7.38 16.57
C LEU A 26 -2.34 -7.77 17.53
N PHE A 27 -2.33 -7.23 18.75
CA PHE A 27 -1.36 -7.58 19.79
C PHE A 27 -1.52 -9.03 20.25
N PHE A 28 -2.75 -9.52 20.44
CA PHE A 28 -2.97 -10.93 20.78
C PHE A 28 -2.62 -11.87 19.64
N ILE A 29 -2.86 -11.50 18.38
CA ILE A 29 -2.37 -12.29 17.25
C ILE A 29 -0.83 -12.27 17.22
N TYR A 30 -0.19 -11.12 17.43
CA TYR A 30 1.27 -11.04 17.55
C TYR A 30 1.79 -11.95 18.67
N LEU A 31 1.19 -11.91 19.86
CA LEU A 31 1.57 -12.78 20.97
C LEU A 31 1.39 -14.27 20.66
N ARG A 32 0.30 -14.62 19.97
CA ARG A 32 0.04 -15.99 19.54
C ARG A 32 1.06 -16.47 18.51
N THR A 33 1.38 -15.64 17.52
CA THR A 33 2.30 -16.00 16.45
C THR A 33 3.75 -16.06 16.95
N GLU A 34 4.18 -15.09 17.77
CA GLU A 34 5.58 -14.97 18.20
C GLU A 34 5.91 -15.84 19.42
N PHE A 35 4.97 -15.96 20.36
CA PHE A 35 5.20 -16.67 21.64
C PHE A 35 4.34 -17.92 21.81
N HIS A 36 3.61 -18.34 20.77
CA HIS A 36 2.71 -19.50 20.80
C HIS A 36 1.65 -19.42 21.91
N LEU A 37 1.23 -18.21 22.30
CA LEU A 37 0.22 -17.99 23.33
C LEU A 37 -1.20 -18.11 22.75
N ASP A 38 -1.85 -19.25 22.95
CA ASP A 38 -3.24 -19.50 22.52
C ASP A 38 -4.27 -18.83 23.46
N ILE A 39 -4.44 -17.52 23.31
CA ILE A 39 -5.39 -16.73 24.12
C ILE A 39 -6.77 -16.64 23.44
N PHE A 40 -6.86 -16.78 22.10
CA PHE A 40 -8.14 -16.78 21.35
C PHE A 40 -8.11 -17.68 20.09
N PRO A 41 -8.77 -18.86 20.10
CA PRO A 41 -8.67 -19.84 19.00
C PRO A 41 -9.51 -19.52 17.74
N PHE A 42 -10.38 -18.51 17.75
CA PHE A 42 -11.31 -18.21 16.64
C PHE A 42 -10.81 -17.13 15.65
N LEU A 43 -9.71 -16.44 15.95
CA LEU A 43 -9.07 -15.52 14.99
C LEU A 43 -8.31 -16.37 13.96
N GLY A 44 -8.79 -16.35 12.71
CA GLY A 44 -8.21 -17.14 11.61
C GLY A 44 -6.72 -16.85 11.36
N ASN A 45 -6.05 -17.75 10.63
CA ASN A 45 -4.59 -17.81 10.56
C ASN A 45 -3.88 -16.71 9.73
N ARG A 46 -4.60 -15.70 9.19
CA ARG A 46 -3.96 -14.61 8.43
C ARG A 46 -3.96 -13.33 9.27
N LEU A 47 -2.80 -13.02 9.88
CA LEU A 47 -2.49 -11.76 10.58
C LEU A 47 -3.01 -10.52 9.82
N ASN A 48 -2.79 -10.51 8.51
CA ASN A 48 -3.12 -9.43 7.60
C ASN A 48 -4.63 -9.11 7.50
N THR A 49 -5.52 -10.08 7.77
CA THR A 49 -6.96 -9.84 7.68
C THR A 49 -7.44 -8.83 8.73
N LEU A 50 -6.84 -8.84 9.93
CA LEU A 50 -7.14 -7.82 10.93
C LEU A 50 -6.64 -6.44 10.50
N LEU A 51 -5.44 -6.35 9.93
CA LEU A 51 -4.90 -5.08 9.42
C LEU A 51 -5.81 -4.51 8.33
N ALA A 52 -6.20 -5.31 7.34
CA ALA A 52 -7.13 -4.89 6.30
C ALA A 52 -8.46 -4.38 6.87
N LEU A 53 -9.03 -5.09 7.86
CA LEU A 53 -10.25 -4.64 8.54
C LEU A 53 -10.06 -3.31 9.26
N VAL A 54 -8.93 -3.10 9.94
CA VAL A 54 -8.61 -1.82 10.59
C VAL A 54 -8.54 -0.69 9.57
N LEU A 55 -7.86 -0.89 8.45
CA LEU A 55 -7.71 0.12 7.40
C LEU A 55 -9.07 0.46 6.76
N ILE A 56 -9.86 -0.55 6.42
CA ILE A 56 -11.21 -0.38 5.86
C ILE A 56 -12.12 0.36 6.85
N LYS A 57 -12.16 -0.06 8.13
CA LYS A 57 -12.94 0.63 9.17
C LYS A 57 -12.50 2.08 9.32
N THR A 58 -11.20 2.34 9.36
CA THR A 58 -10.62 3.67 9.46
C THR A 58 -11.04 4.55 8.27
N PHE A 59 -11.07 4.00 7.05
CA PHE A 59 -11.55 4.69 5.86
C PHE A 59 -13.05 5.04 5.95
N ILE A 60 -13.89 4.06 6.24
CA ILE A 60 -15.36 4.22 6.35
C ILE A 60 -15.69 5.27 7.41
N LEU A 61 -15.03 5.19 8.56
CA LEU A 61 -15.19 6.14 9.63
C LEU A 61 -14.81 7.57 9.22
N GLY A 62 -13.74 7.74 8.44
CA GLY A 62 -13.36 9.01 7.85
C GLY A 62 -14.46 9.65 7.02
N ARG A 63 -15.33 8.83 6.42
CA ARG A 63 -16.51 9.29 5.67
C ARG A 63 -17.72 9.55 6.56
N VAL A 64 -17.97 8.69 7.55
CA VAL A 64 -19.13 8.80 8.46
C VAL A 64 -18.97 9.94 9.48
N LEU A 65 -17.73 10.23 9.90
CA LEU A 65 -17.39 11.29 10.84
C LEU A 65 -16.49 12.35 10.17
N PRO A 66 -17.06 13.30 9.39
CA PRO A 66 -16.30 14.26 8.61
C PRO A 66 -15.29 15.07 9.42
N ASP A 67 -15.66 15.49 10.64
CA ASP A 67 -14.77 16.25 11.55
C ASP A 67 -13.52 15.44 11.93
N TRP A 68 -13.67 14.11 12.10
CA TRP A 68 -12.55 13.22 12.38
C TRP A 68 -11.71 12.98 11.13
N GLY A 69 -12.37 12.71 10.00
CA GLY A 69 -11.71 12.54 8.70
C GLY A 69 -10.88 13.76 8.32
N ASP A 70 -11.43 14.97 8.44
CA ASP A 70 -10.71 16.19 8.11
C ASP A 70 -9.52 16.48 9.02
N ARG A 71 -9.64 16.21 10.34
CA ARG A 71 -8.48 16.31 11.25
C ARG A 71 -7.39 15.32 10.87
N TRP A 72 -7.76 14.10 10.52
CA TRP A 72 -6.80 13.06 10.18
C TRP A 72 -6.11 13.35 8.83
N MET A 73 -6.89 13.75 7.83
CA MET A 73 -6.37 14.19 6.53
C MET A 73 -5.50 15.44 6.65
N ALA A 74 -5.84 16.39 7.53
CA ALA A 74 -5.00 17.56 7.79
C ALA A 74 -3.66 17.20 8.46
N ARG A 75 -3.64 16.19 9.33
CA ARG A 75 -2.39 15.67 9.91
C ARG A 75 -1.52 15.03 8.84
N LEU A 76 -2.10 14.14 8.03
CA LEU A 76 -1.41 13.50 6.91
C LEU A 76 -0.84 14.58 5.98
N ASP A 77 -1.67 15.53 5.60
CA ASP A 77 -1.29 16.66 4.75
C ASP A 77 -0.10 17.43 5.32
N ASN A 78 -0.13 17.80 6.61
CA ASN A 78 0.99 18.47 7.26
C ASN A 78 2.27 17.61 7.22
N TRP A 79 2.19 16.29 7.38
CA TRP A 79 3.36 15.41 7.30
C TRP A 79 3.93 15.31 5.88
N VAL A 80 3.08 15.19 4.86
CA VAL A 80 3.53 15.00 3.46
C VAL A 80 3.92 16.30 2.75
N SER A 81 3.44 17.46 3.23
CA SER A 81 3.64 18.74 2.54
C SER A 81 4.47 19.78 3.31
N THR A 82 4.84 19.54 4.57
CA THR A 82 5.60 20.53 5.38
C THR A 82 7.05 20.12 5.57
N VAL A 83 7.97 21.08 5.42
CA VAL A 83 9.39 20.92 5.78
C VAL A 83 9.59 21.32 7.25
N PRO A 84 10.35 20.54 8.07
CA PRO A 84 11.14 19.36 7.71
C PRO A 84 10.39 18.03 7.78
N LYS A 85 9.13 18.00 8.26
CA LYS A 85 8.35 16.79 8.54
C LYS A 85 8.32 15.78 7.40
N ARG A 86 8.20 16.24 6.15
CA ARG A 86 8.21 15.38 4.96
C ARG A 86 9.52 14.59 4.81
N TYR A 87 10.66 15.21 5.11
CA TYR A 87 11.95 14.53 5.04
C TYR A 87 12.11 13.54 6.18
N TYR A 88 11.55 13.82 7.36
CA TYR A 88 11.51 12.84 8.45
C TYR A 88 10.63 11.64 8.11
N LEU A 89 9.47 11.88 7.48
CA LEU A 89 8.60 10.81 6.98
C LEU A 89 9.34 9.95 5.94
N LEU A 90 9.98 10.57 4.95
CA LEU A 90 10.77 9.88 3.93
C LEU A 90 11.90 9.04 4.56
N ALA A 91 12.70 9.63 5.45
CA ALA A 91 13.79 8.94 6.12
C ALA A 91 13.29 7.78 7.00
N GLY A 92 12.14 7.95 7.68
CA GLY A 92 11.54 6.90 8.49
C GLY A 92 11.05 5.72 7.65
N LEU A 93 10.44 5.98 6.49
CA LEU A 93 10.00 4.93 5.56
C LEU A 93 11.21 4.17 5.00
N LEU A 94 12.17 4.87 4.39
CA LEU A 94 13.39 4.25 3.84
C LEU A 94 14.19 3.50 4.92
N GLY A 95 14.25 4.03 6.15
CA GLY A 95 14.91 3.35 7.26
C GLY A 95 14.20 2.06 7.69
N THR A 96 12.86 2.04 7.62
CA THR A 96 12.07 0.82 7.87
C THR A 96 12.27 -0.20 6.76
N GLU A 97 12.31 0.23 5.50
CA GLU A 97 12.56 -0.63 4.34
C GLU A 97 13.94 -1.29 4.43
N VAL A 98 15.00 -0.51 4.70
CA VAL A 98 16.36 -1.05 4.91
C VAL A 98 16.39 -2.01 6.10
N PHE A 99 15.68 -1.70 7.18
CA PHE A 99 15.58 -2.60 8.33
C PHE A 99 14.90 -3.92 7.95
N LEU A 100 13.79 -3.89 7.21
CA LEU A 100 13.08 -5.09 6.75
C LEU A 100 13.98 -5.95 5.84
N GLU A 101 14.71 -5.35 4.90
CA GLU A 101 15.70 -6.05 4.08
C GLU A 101 16.79 -6.71 4.94
N ILE A 102 17.37 -5.98 5.89
CA ILE A 102 18.39 -6.54 6.80
C ILE A 102 17.83 -7.75 7.56
N MET A 103 16.61 -7.62 8.10
CA MET A 103 15.98 -8.72 8.83
C MET A 103 15.65 -9.91 7.92
N TRP A 104 15.22 -9.64 6.68
CA TRP A 104 15.00 -10.65 5.66
C TRP A 104 16.25 -11.48 5.43
N PHE A 105 17.45 -10.89 5.39
CA PHE A 105 18.70 -11.64 5.23
C PHE A 105 19.20 -12.29 6.53
N LEU A 106 19.07 -11.63 7.69
CA LEU A 106 19.59 -12.15 8.97
C LEU A 106 18.78 -13.31 9.54
N TYR A 107 17.46 -13.38 9.27
CA TYR A 107 16.57 -14.38 9.88
C TYR A 107 15.77 -15.18 8.82
N PRO A 108 16.44 -16.00 7.98
CA PRO A 108 15.79 -16.74 6.88
C PRO A 108 14.62 -17.61 7.30
N GLU A 109 14.81 -18.30 8.42
CA GLU A 109 13.89 -19.32 8.90
C GLU A 109 12.69 -18.71 9.64
N ASN A 110 12.73 -17.40 9.92
CA ASN A 110 11.65 -16.74 10.61
C ASN A 110 10.60 -16.26 9.60
N PHE A 111 9.45 -16.92 9.64
CA PHE A 111 8.30 -16.61 8.80
C PHE A 111 7.86 -15.13 8.82
N MET A 112 8.00 -14.45 9.96
CA MET A 112 7.57 -13.05 10.09
C MET A 112 8.50 -12.06 9.37
N TRP A 113 9.77 -12.43 9.19
CA TRP A 113 10.76 -11.66 8.43
C TRP A 113 10.83 -12.09 6.96
N ASN A 114 10.04 -13.10 6.57
CA ASN A 114 9.97 -13.53 5.18
C ASN A 114 9.16 -12.55 4.34
N LEU A 115 9.83 -11.82 3.44
CA LEU A 115 9.19 -10.84 2.59
C LEU A 115 8.23 -11.51 1.60
N ASN A 116 8.64 -12.64 1.01
CA ASN A 116 7.83 -13.44 0.07
C ASN A 116 6.66 -14.22 0.71
N ALA A 117 6.47 -14.16 2.04
CA ALA A 117 5.40 -14.92 2.69
C ALA A 117 4.00 -14.30 2.53
N GLU A 118 3.92 -13.05 2.04
CA GLU A 118 2.72 -12.22 1.97
C GLU A 118 1.93 -12.16 3.29
N LYS A 119 2.59 -12.38 4.43
CA LYS A 119 1.98 -12.49 5.77
C LYS A 119 2.87 -11.92 6.89
N GLY A 120 4.05 -11.42 6.53
CA GLY A 120 5.08 -10.95 7.44
C GLY A 120 5.02 -9.45 7.70
N TYR A 121 6.06 -8.94 8.35
CA TYR A 121 6.18 -7.51 8.64
C TYR A 121 6.35 -6.66 7.37
N GLY A 122 6.97 -7.22 6.32
CA GLY A 122 7.07 -6.57 5.00
C GLY A 122 5.69 -6.25 4.44
N THR A 123 4.82 -7.25 4.33
CA THR A 123 3.45 -7.10 3.83
C THR A 123 2.62 -6.11 4.65
N HIS A 124 2.73 -6.14 5.99
CA HIS A 124 2.06 -5.16 6.85
C HIS A 124 2.53 -3.73 6.56
N PHE A 125 3.85 -3.53 6.42
CA PHE A 125 4.44 -2.24 6.10
C PHE A 125 3.96 -1.75 4.73
N SER A 126 4.13 -2.56 3.68
CA SER A 126 3.73 -2.23 2.30
C SER A 126 2.24 -1.89 2.21
N THR A 127 1.38 -2.66 2.90
CA THR A 127 -0.06 -2.37 2.96
C THR A 127 -0.34 -0.99 3.57
N ILE A 128 0.23 -0.69 4.74
CA ILE A 128 0.02 0.59 5.43
C ILE A 128 0.55 1.74 4.56
N GLN A 129 1.71 1.54 3.95
CA GLN A 129 2.36 2.49 3.07
C GLN A 129 1.48 2.81 1.85
N LEU A 130 1.01 1.79 1.13
CA LEU A 130 0.08 1.91 -0.01
C LEU A 130 -1.23 2.61 0.39
N TYR A 131 -1.75 2.30 1.58
CA TYR A 131 -2.93 2.99 2.12
C TYR A 131 -2.65 4.49 2.34
N VAL A 132 -1.49 4.84 2.92
CA VAL A 132 -1.06 6.24 3.09
C VAL A 132 -0.83 6.94 1.74
N VAL A 133 -0.27 6.24 0.74
CA VAL A 133 -0.13 6.74 -0.64
C VAL A 133 -1.52 7.05 -1.22
N GLY A 134 -2.46 6.12 -1.17
CA GLY A 134 -3.83 6.30 -1.67
C GLY A 134 -4.54 7.49 -1.04
N LEU A 135 -4.38 7.69 0.28
CA LEU A 135 -4.92 8.87 0.97
C LEU A 135 -4.25 10.18 0.55
N THR A 136 -2.95 10.14 0.29
CA THR A 136 -2.21 11.30 -0.22
C THR A 136 -2.68 11.66 -1.63
N VAL A 137 -2.98 10.68 -2.48
CA VAL A 137 -3.63 10.89 -3.78
C VAL A 137 -5.02 11.53 -3.60
N LEU A 138 -5.79 11.13 -2.59
CA LEU A 138 -7.06 11.79 -2.26
C LEU A 138 -6.88 13.24 -1.78
N LEU A 139 -5.77 13.58 -1.10
CA LEU A 139 -5.42 14.98 -0.80
C LEU A 139 -5.17 15.77 -2.10
N CYS A 140 -4.44 15.19 -3.05
CA CYS A 140 -4.23 15.80 -4.36
C CYS A 140 -5.56 16.04 -5.09
N ALA A 141 -6.49 15.07 -5.04
CA ALA A 141 -7.82 15.21 -5.62
C ALA A 141 -8.61 16.41 -5.04
N ARG A 142 -8.43 16.72 -3.75
CA ARG A 142 -9.07 17.88 -3.10
C ARG A 142 -8.59 19.20 -3.70
N LEU A 143 -7.39 19.25 -4.29
CA LEU A 143 -6.87 20.45 -4.95
C LEU A 143 -7.62 20.79 -6.25
N GLU A 144 -8.37 19.87 -6.84
CA GLU A 144 -9.26 20.22 -7.96
C GLU A 144 -10.39 21.16 -7.51
N GLY A 145 -10.73 21.18 -6.21
CA GLY A 145 -11.78 22.03 -5.64
C GLY A 145 -13.10 21.29 -5.46
N LYS A 146 -13.97 21.80 -4.57
CA LYS A 146 -15.25 21.15 -4.24
C LYS A 146 -16.19 21.11 -5.45
N ASP A 147 -16.22 22.17 -6.24
CA ASP A 147 -17.14 22.33 -7.37
C ASP A 147 -16.57 21.86 -8.72
N ALA A 148 -15.33 21.36 -8.74
CA ALA A 148 -14.75 20.84 -9.98
C ALA A 148 -15.52 19.62 -10.49
N GLU A 149 -15.67 19.59 -11.82
CA GLU A 149 -16.34 18.51 -12.55
C GLU A 149 -15.72 17.15 -12.23
N PHE A 150 -16.56 16.11 -12.26
CA PHE A 150 -16.12 14.74 -11.99
C PHE A 150 -14.98 14.29 -12.92
N LYS A 151 -14.97 14.71 -14.20
CA LYS A 151 -13.89 14.38 -15.15
C LYS A 151 -12.50 14.83 -14.68
N ALA A 152 -12.42 15.89 -13.87
CA ALA A 152 -11.16 16.36 -13.30
C ALA A 152 -10.72 15.51 -12.10
N LYS A 153 -11.67 15.04 -11.28
CA LYS A 153 -11.41 14.25 -10.07
C LYS A 153 -11.27 12.75 -10.32
N ALA A 154 -11.97 12.22 -11.31
CA ALA A 154 -12.05 10.79 -11.59
C ALA A 154 -10.68 10.11 -11.76
N PRO A 155 -9.69 10.70 -12.47
CA PRO A 155 -8.36 10.11 -12.56
C PRO A 155 -7.66 9.97 -11.21
N TRP A 156 -7.85 10.93 -10.29
CA TRP A 156 -7.30 10.84 -8.94
C TRP A 156 -7.97 9.74 -8.11
N TYR A 157 -9.29 9.57 -8.26
CA TYR A 157 -10.01 8.51 -7.57
C TYR A 157 -9.66 7.12 -8.10
N LEU A 158 -9.49 6.97 -9.42
CA LEU A 158 -9.00 5.75 -10.03
C LEU A 158 -7.61 5.40 -9.48
N LEU A 159 -6.69 6.37 -9.50
CA LEU A 159 -5.35 6.19 -8.96
C LEU A 159 -5.33 5.81 -7.47
N ALA A 160 -6.14 6.49 -6.64
CA ALA A 160 -6.25 6.15 -5.22
C ALA A 160 -6.82 4.75 -5.01
N SER A 161 -7.83 4.36 -5.81
CA SER A 161 -8.43 3.02 -5.74
C SER A 161 -7.45 1.92 -6.11
N MET A 162 -6.52 2.17 -7.04
CA MET A 162 -5.46 1.23 -7.40
C MET A 162 -4.54 0.96 -6.20
N TYR A 163 -4.03 1.99 -5.53
CA TYR A 163 -3.20 1.81 -4.33
C TYR A 163 -3.92 1.09 -3.19
N PHE A 164 -5.20 1.41 -2.95
CA PHE A 164 -6.00 0.70 -1.96
C PHE A 164 -6.25 -0.75 -2.35
N PHE A 165 -6.51 -1.02 -3.62
CA PHE A 165 -6.74 -2.36 -4.12
C PHE A 165 -5.50 -3.23 -3.93
N ILE A 166 -4.33 -2.75 -4.38
CA ILE A 166 -3.05 -3.48 -4.23
C ILE A 166 -2.78 -3.75 -2.75
N GLY A 167 -2.85 -2.75 -1.87
CA GLY A 167 -2.59 -2.99 -0.44
C GLY A 167 -3.61 -3.92 0.22
N ILE A 168 -4.87 -3.94 -0.22
CA ILE A 168 -5.87 -4.91 0.26
C ILE A 168 -5.56 -6.31 -0.27
N ASP A 169 -5.14 -6.40 -1.52
CA ASP A 169 -4.75 -7.64 -2.16
C ASP A 169 -3.58 -8.29 -1.41
N ASP A 170 -2.50 -7.56 -1.15
CA ASP A 170 -1.34 -8.04 -0.35
C ASP A 170 -1.76 -8.59 1.02
N CYS A 171 -2.79 -7.98 1.62
CA CYS A 171 -3.30 -8.45 2.90
C CYS A 171 -4.15 -9.73 2.81
N ILE A 172 -4.93 -9.89 1.75
CA ILE A 172 -5.96 -10.94 1.67
C ILE A 172 -5.55 -12.07 0.71
N GLY A 173 -4.53 -11.85 -0.12
CA GLY A 173 -4.05 -12.72 -1.19
C GLY A 173 -5.13 -12.96 -2.23
N ILE A 174 -5.78 -11.90 -2.75
CA ILE A 174 -6.83 -12.06 -3.76
C ILE A 174 -6.23 -12.72 -5.01
N HIS A 175 -5.07 -12.23 -5.46
CA HIS A 175 -4.39 -12.81 -6.62
C HIS A 175 -3.83 -14.23 -6.31
N GLU A 176 -3.34 -14.51 -5.08
CA GLU A 176 -2.97 -15.88 -4.68
C GLU A 176 -4.16 -16.86 -4.79
N ASN A 177 -5.34 -16.44 -4.31
CA ASN A 177 -6.54 -17.26 -4.31
C ASN A 177 -7.03 -17.48 -5.75
N PHE A 178 -6.85 -16.50 -6.62
CA PHE A 178 -7.13 -16.63 -8.05
C PHE A 178 -6.23 -17.68 -8.70
N ILE A 179 -4.93 -17.69 -8.40
CA ILE A 179 -3.99 -18.72 -8.89
C ILE A 179 -4.43 -20.12 -8.44
N LYS A 180 -4.73 -20.30 -7.14
CA LYS A 180 -5.17 -21.60 -6.62
C LYS A 180 -6.44 -22.09 -7.31
N TRP A 181 -7.37 -21.17 -7.55
CA TRP A 181 -8.61 -21.45 -8.27
C TRP A 181 -8.35 -21.79 -9.75
N SER A 182 -7.52 -21.04 -10.47
CA SER A 182 -7.18 -21.32 -11.87
C SER A 182 -6.51 -22.68 -12.04
N GLN A 183 -5.57 -23.03 -11.15
CA GLN A 183 -4.91 -24.33 -11.13
C GLN A 183 -5.89 -25.49 -10.93
N SER A 184 -6.94 -25.29 -10.13
CA SER A 184 -7.96 -26.31 -9.89
C SER A 184 -8.84 -26.58 -11.12
N ILE A 185 -9.05 -25.57 -11.97
CA ILE A 185 -9.91 -25.66 -13.16
C ILE A 185 -9.11 -26.14 -14.37
N ALA A 186 -7.83 -25.78 -14.48
CA ALA A 186 -6.99 -26.08 -15.64
C ALA A 186 -5.63 -26.71 -15.26
N PRO A 187 -5.60 -27.87 -14.58
CA PRO A 187 -4.39 -28.46 -13.99
C PRO A 187 -3.34 -28.98 -15.00
N LYS A 188 -3.62 -28.96 -16.31
CA LYS A 188 -2.70 -29.43 -17.38
C LYS A 188 -2.28 -28.32 -18.33
N ALA A 189 -2.59 -27.07 -18.00
CA ALA A 189 -2.41 -25.95 -18.91
C ALA A 189 -0.97 -25.41 -18.81
N ASN A 190 -0.01 -26.16 -19.37
CA ASN A 190 1.43 -25.84 -19.31
C ASN A 190 1.80 -24.48 -19.91
N ALA A 191 1.01 -23.95 -20.84
CA ALA A 191 1.20 -22.60 -21.39
C ALA A 191 0.95 -21.48 -20.36
N PHE A 192 0.13 -21.75 -19.33
CA PHE A 192 -0.17 -20.82 -18.24
C PHE A 192 0.84 -20.90 -17.10
N HIS A 193 1.67 -21.95 -17.05
CA HIS A 193 2.70 -22.11 -16.01
C HIS A 193 4.03 -21.37 -16.35
N PHE A 194 4.16 -20.83 -17.56
CA PHE A 194 5.39 -20.19 -18.07
C PHE A 194 5.60 -18.73 -17.60
N ILE A 195 4.50 -18.07 -17.24
CA ILE A 195 4.41 -16.74 -16.64
C ILE A 195 3.47 -16.96 -15.46
N HIS A 196 3.71 -16.34 -14.28
CA HIS A 196 2.78 -16.46 -13.16
C HIS A 196 1.33 -16.35 -13.66
N GLU A 197 0.49 -17.36 -13.42
CA GLU A 197 -0.82 -17.53 -14.09
C GLU A 197 -1.70 -16.28 -13.99
N TRP A 198 -1.53 -15.54 -12.90
CA TRP A 198 -2.20 -14.26 -12.67
C TRP A 198 -1.71 -13.16 -13.61
N LEU A 199 -0.41 -13.08 -13.96
CA LEU A 199 0.14 -12.04 -14.83
C LEU A 199 -0.37 -12.16 -16.27
N TRP A 200 -0.77 -13.34 -16.75
CA TRP A 200 -1.49 -13.44 -18.04
C TRP A 200 -2.87 -12.81 -17.98
N PHE A 201 -3.59 -13.02 -16.88
CA PHE A 201 -4.94 -12.49 -16.68
C PHE A 201 -4.92 -10.99 -16.39
N TYR A 202 -4.05 -10.55 -15.50
CA TYR A 202 -3.90 -9.17 -15.06
C TYR A 202 -2.98 -8.35 -15.97
N GLY A 203 -2.12 -8.97 -16.78
CA GLY A 203 -1.15 -8.31 -17.65
C GLY A 203 -1.73 -7.22 -18.55
N PRO A 204 -2.85 -7.46 -19.28
CA PRO A 204 -3.52 -6.42 -20.04
C PRO A 204 -4.00 -5.24 -19.17
N PHE A 205 -4.50 -5.52 -17.96
CA PHE A 205 -4.94 -4.49 -17.01
C PHE A 205 -3.75 -3.69 -16.46
N ILE A 206 -2.64 -4.37 -16.15
CA ILE A 206 -1.39 -3.75 -15.71
C ILE A 206 -0.80 -2.87 -16.81
N ALA A 207 -0.80 -3.33 -18.06
CA ALA A 207 -0.35 -2.52 -19.20
C ALA A 207 -1.22 -1.26 -19.36
N ALA A 208 -2.55 -1.41 -19.29
CA ALA A 208 -3.47 -0.27 -19.30
C ALA A 208 -3.23 0.68 -18.12
N MET A 209 -2.93 0.12 -16.94
CA MET A 209 -2.58 0.87 -15.73
C MET A 209 -1.29 1.67 -15.90
N VAL A 210 -0.23 1.08 -16.46
CA VAL A 210 1.03 1.77 -16.77
C VAL A 210 0.79 2.90 -17.76
N VAL A 211 0.06 2.65 -18.86
CA VAL A 211 -0.29 3.69 -19.84
C VAL A 211 -1.08 4.82 -19.18
N PHE A 212 -2.05 4.49 -18.33
CA PHE A 212 -2.79 5.46 -17.55
C PHE A 212 -1.89 6.29 -16.63
N LEU A 213 -0.97 5.66 -15.88
CA LEU A 213 -0.03 6.33 -14.98
C LEU A 213 0.90 7.28 -15.74
N VAL A 214 1.47 6.85 -16.85
CA VAL A 214 2.33 7.68 -17.72
C VAL A 214 1.55 8.90 -18.20
N TRP A 215 0.37 8.70 -18.78
CA TRP A 215 -0.50 9.79 -19.22
C TRP A 215 -0.87 10.74 -18.07
N PHE A 216 -1.23 10.17 -16.92
CA PHE A 216 -1.63 10.92 -15.74
C PHE A 216 -0.48 11.77 -15.19
N PHE A 217 0.72 11.21 -15.08
CA PHE A 217 1.92 11.91 -14.62
C PHE A 217 2.31 13.04 -15.56
N LEU A 218 2.40 12.77 -16.86
CA LEU A 218 2.70 13.80 -17.87
C LEU A 218 1.66 14.92 -17.85
N LYS A 219 0.37 14.60 -17.68
CA LYS A 219 -0.70 15.60 -17.66
C LYS A 219 -0.72 16.43 -16.38
N ARG A 220 -0.58 15.80 -15.21
CA ARG A 220 -0.77 16.45 -13.90
C ARG A 220 0.48 17.06 -13.31
N PHE A 221 1.65 16.52 -13.61
CA PHE A 221 2.92 16.90 -12.97
C PHE A 221 3.87 17.67 -13.90
N LYS A 222 3.45 18.01 -15.13
CA LYS A 222 4.27 18.79 -16.09
C LYS A 222 4.83 20.10 -15.51
N GLU A 223 4.09 20.75 -14.60
CA GLU A 223 4.49 22.01 -13.99
C GLU A 223 5.38 21.82 -12.74
N THR A 224 5.58 20.57 -12.32
CA THR A 224 6.38 20.21 -11.14
C THR A 224 7.39 19.13 -11.54
N PRO A 225 8.47 19.48 -12.27
CA PRO A 225 9.38 18.51 -12.88
C PRO A 225 10.03 17.57 -11.85
N GLY A 226 10.31 18.06 -10.63
CA GLY A 226 10.81 17.20 -9.56
C GLY A 226 9.84 16.07 -9.20
N ALA A 227 8.54 16.39 -9.07
CA ALA A 227 7.51 15.41 -8.75
C ALA A 227 7.28 14.44 -9.91
N LEU A 228 7.37 14.95 -11.15
CA LEU A 228 7.30 14.14 -12.37
C LEU A 228 8.42 13.09 -12.40
N ILE A 229 9.68 13.52 -12.20
CA ILE A 229 10.85 12.64 -12.21
C ILE A 229 10.74 11.58 -11.10
N VAL A 230 10.40 11.99 -9.88
CA VAL A 230 10.26 11.06 -8.75
C VAL A 230 9.17 10.02 -9.00
N ASN A 231 8.01 10.41 -9.55
CA ASN A 231 6.92 9.48 -9.86
C ASN A 231 7.26 8.54 -11.02
N PHE A 232 8.02 9.00 -12.01
CA PHE A 232 8.53 8.11 -13.06
C PHE A 232 9.57 7.12 -12.53
N LEU A 233 10.46 7.56 -11.64
CA LEU A 233 11.40 6.65 -10.98
C LEU A 233 10.65 5.58 -10.17
N ALA A 234 9.63 5.99 -9.41
CA ALA A 234 8.75 5.08 -8.68
C ALA A 234 8.07 4.05 -9.60
N LEU A 235 7.52 4.52 -10.73
CA LEU A 235 6.90 3.65 -11.73
C LEU A 235 7.90 2.67 -12.36
N THR A 236 9.13 3.11 -12.63
CA THR A 236 10.18 2.23 -13.13
C THR A 236 10.51 1.12 -12.14
N LEU A 237 10.56 1.41 -10.83
CA LEU A 237 10.78 0.38 -9.81
C LEU A 237 9.64 -0.65 -9.83
N TRP A 238 8.38 -0.22 -9.85
CA TRP A 238 7.22 -1.12 -9.93
C TRP A 238 7.16 -1.93 -11.22
N ILE A 239 7.54 -1.37 -12.38
CA ILE A 239 7.68 -2.15 -13.62
C ILE A 239 8.84 -3.15 -13.49
N GLY A 240 9.90 -2.75 -12.79
CA GLY A 240 11.02 -3.62 -12.44
C GLY A 240 10.56 -4.86 -11.70
N VAL A 241 9.72 -4.71 -10.67
CA VAL A 241 9.11 -5.83 -9.90
C VAL A 241 8.44 -6.84 -10.82
N LEU A 242 7.51 -6.40 -11.68
CA LEU A 242 6.81 -7.27 -12.63
C LEU A 242 7.77 -7.99 -13.58
N THR A 243 8.87 -7.33 -13.93
CA THR A 243 9.92 -7.91 -14.78
C THR A 243 10.72 -8.96 -13.99
N LEU A 244 11.06 -8.68 -12.74
CA LEU A 244 11.77 -9.62 -11.86
C LEU A 244 10.90 -10.84 -11.59
N GLU A 245 9.63 -10.70 -11.22
CA GLU A 245 8.69 -11.83 -11.04
C GLU A 245 8.55 -12.68 -12.31
N GLY A 246 8.40 -12.03 -13.47
CA GLY A 246 8.27 -12.72 -14.76
C GLY A 246 9.53 -13.50 -15.16
N LEU A 247 10.72 -13.01 -14.78
CA LEU A 247 12.00 -13.64 -15.08
C LEU A 247 12.42 -14.68 -14.02
N ALA A 248 12.09 -14.46 -12.75
CA ALA A 248 12.50 -15.27 -11.60
C ALA A 248 12.18 -16.77 -11.79
N LYS A 249 10.94 -17.09 -12.15
CA LYS A 249 10.50 -18.48 -12.35
C LYS A 249 11.16 -19.21 -13.52
N ASN A 250 11.61 -18.47 -14.53
CA ASN A 250 12.13 -19.06 -15.76
C ASN A 250 13.66 -19.23 -15.74
N VAL A 251 14.36 -18.46 -14.91
CA VAL A 251 15.83 -18.37 -14.92
C VAL A 251 16.45 -18.74 -13.57
N VAL A 252 15.79 -18.45 -12.45
CA VAL A 252 16.41 -18.46 -11.10
C VAL A 252 15.90 -19.61 -10.22
N ASP A 253 14.66 -20.07 -10.40
CA ASP A 253 14.15 -21.28 -9.71
C ASP A 253 15.05 -22.53 -9.85
N PRO A 254 15.87 -22.71 -10.92
CA PRO A 254 16.83 -23.81 -11.01
C PRO A 254 18.18 -23.61 -10.28
N THR A 255 18.55 -22.39 -9.86
CA THR A 255 19.96 -22.05 -9.56
C THR A 255 20.34 -21.97 -8.08
N GLY A 256 19.38 -22.06 -7.15
CA GLY A 256 19.64 -22.27 -5.72
C GLY A 256 18.92 -21.29 -4.78
N LEU A 257 18.89 -21.63 -3.49
CA LEU A 257 18.13 -20.91 -2.44
C LEU A 257 18.65 -19.49 -2.13
N ASP A 258 19.94 -19.21 -2.38
CA ASP A 258 20.53 -17.90 -2.09
C ASP A 258 20.26 -16.87 -3.19
N GLU A 259 20.22 -17.29 -4.46
CA GLU A 259 19.94 -16.41 -5.59
C GLU A 259 18.47 -15.98 -5.63
N SER A 260 17.55 -16.88 -5.28
CA SER A 260 16.13 -16.55 -5.16
C SER A 260 15.87 -15.51 -4.07
N ARG A 261 16.65 -15.54 -2.98
CA ARG A 261 16.48 -14.63 -1.84
C ARG A 261 16.90 -13.19 -2.14
N ILE A 262 18.00 -13.02 -2.89
CA ILE A 262 18.42 -11.70 -3.37
C ILE A 262 17.36 -11.12 -4.31
N LEU A 263 16.86 -11.95 -5.24
CA LEU A 263 15.86 -11.51 -6.20
C LEU A 263 14.55 -11.09 -5.52
N ILE A 264 14.08 -11.89 -4.56
CA ILE A 264 12.92 -11.55 -3.72
C ILE A 264 13.15 -10.25 -2.94
N GLY A 265 14.31 -10.09 -2.30
CA GLY A 265 14.61 -8.84 -1.58
C GLY A 265 14.66 -7.63 -2.53
N MET A 266 15.17 -7.80 -3.75
CA MET A 266 15.13 -6.73 -4.76
C MET A 266 13.71 -6.41 -5.20
N GLU A 267 12.88 -7.43 -5.41
CA GLU A 267 11.48 -7.31 -5.82
C GLU A 267 10.67 -6.55 -4.76
N GLU A 268 10.63 -7.07 -3.53
CA GLU A 268 9.93 -6.49 -2.39
C GLU A 268 10.48 -5.08 -2.04
N GLY A 269 11.80 -4.93 -2.09
CA GLY A 269 12.47 -3.64 -1.92
C GLY A 269 12.06 -2.62 -2.98
N PHE A 270 11.94 -3.02 -4.25
CA PHE A 270 11.50 -2.13 -5.34
C PHE A 270 10.05 -1.70 -5.17
N GLU A 271 9.16 -2.59 -4.72
CA GLU A 271 7.77 -2.26 -4.42
C GLU A 271 7.67 -1.19 -3.32
N MET A 272 8.34 -1.44 -2.18
CA MET A 272 8.33 -0.56 -1.02
C MET A 272 8.96 0.80 -1.32
N VAL A 273 10.17 0.81 -1.90
CA VAL A 273 10.85 2.05 -2.28
C VAL A 273 10.04 2.82 -3.32
N GLY A 274 9.45 2.12 -4.31
CA GLY A 274 8.55 2.71 -5.29
C GLY A 274 7.35 3.40 -4.64
N ALA A 275 6.70 2.75 -3.67
CA ALA A 275 5.58 3.34 -2.92
C ALA A 275 6.02 4.57 -2.10
N THR A 276 7.19 4.54 -1.47
CA THR A 276 7.79 5.70 -0.78
C THR A 276 8.05 6.86 -1.74
N LEU A 277 8.60 6.58 -2.93
CA LEU A 277 8.84 7.61 -3.94
C LEU A 277 7.53 8.21 -4.47
N PHE A 278 6.49 7.40 -4.71
CA PHE A 278 5.16 7.91 -5.05
C PHE A 278 4.63 8.87 -3.98
N LEU A 279 4.70 8.48 -2.71
CA LEU A 279 4.29 9.34 -1.60
C LEU A 279 5.03 10.68 -1.62
N PHE A 280 6.34 10.65 -1.82
CA PHE A 280 7.18 11.84 -1.88
C PHE A 280 6.87 12.72 -3.10
N GLY A 281 6.68 12.12 -4.28
CA GLY A 281 6.29 12.80 -5.52
C GLY A 281 4.93 13.50 -5.39
N TYR A 282 3.92 12.81 -4.83
CA TYR A 282 2.63 13.43 -4.53
C TYR A 282 2.74 14.56 -3.50
N GLY A 283 3.57 14.40 -2.46
CA GLY A 283 3.86 15.46 -1.50
C GLY A 283 4.50 16.71 -2.15
N GLN A 284 5.42 16.53 -3.11
CA GLN A 284 5.99 17.63 -3.89
C GLN A 284 4.94 18.35 -4.73
N TYR A 285 4.06 17.61 -5.39
CA TYR A 285 2.95 18.18 -6.16
C TYR A 285 2.00 18.99 -5.28
N LEU A 286 1.61 18.48 -4.10
CA LEU A 286 0.76 19.20 -3.15
C LEU A 286 1.33 20.58 -2.78
N ILE A 287 2.65 20.64 -2.52
CA ILE A 287 3.33 21.89 -2.17
C ILE A 287 3.28 22.87 -3.35
N HIS A 288 3.65 22.41 -4.54
CA HIS A 288 3.69 23.26 -5.73
C HIS A 288 2.30 23.81 -6.08
N ALA A 289 1.30 22.93 -6.15
CA ALA A 289 -0.06 23.30 -6.53
C ALA A 289 -0.70 24.30 -5.54
N ARG A 290 -0.33 24.26 -4.26
CA ARG A 290 -0.78 25.26 -3.27
C ARG A 290 -0.12 26.61 -3.44
N ARG A 291 1.19 26.64 -3.70
CA ARG A 291 1.92 27.89 -3.97
C ARG A 291 1.36 28.64 -5.17
N LYS A 292 0.89 27.91 -6.19
CA LYS A 292 0.26 28.52 -7.38
C LYS A 292 -1.11 29.17 -7.11
N LYS A 293 -1.79 28.78 -6.02
CA LYS A 293 -3.12 29.30 -5.65
C LYS A 293 -3.08 30.47 -4.67
N GLN A 294 -1.91 30.80 -4.12
CA GLN A 294 -1.68 31.96 -3.27
C GLN A 294 -1.23 33.14 -4.12
#